data_AF-A0A1G8G4P5-F1
#
_entry.id   AF-A0A1G8G4P5-F1
#
_cell.length_a   1.000
_cell.length_b   1.000
_cell.length_c   1.000
_cell.angle_alpha   90.00
_cell.angle_beta   90.00
_cell.angle_gamma   90.00
#
_symmetry.space_group_name_H-M   'P 1'
#
loop_
_entity.id
_entity.type
_entity.pdbx_description
1 polymer ?
#
loop_
_entity_poly.entity_id
_entity_poly.type
_entity_poly.pdbx_seq_one_letter_code
_entity_poly.pdbx_strand_id
1 'polypeptide(L)'
;MNNSFIKIGLAILLLLCLINMPYGYYQFVRFISMCGFAYLAYSSNEVNKKNEAFVYIGLAILFQPFFKIALGRTIWNVVDLIVGIGLIISLVLNRKQKTN
;
A
#
# COMPACT_ATOMS: atom_id res chain seq x y z
N MET A 1 -14.30 -7.44 -5.25
CA MET A 1 -13.34 -6.79 -6.18
C MET A 1 -12.07 -7.61 -6.16
N ASN A 2 -11.41 -7.89 -7.29
CA ASN A 2 -10.21 -8.74 -7.27
C ASN A 2 -9.08 -7.98 -6.56
N ASN A 3 -8.67 -8.45 -5.37
CA ASN A 3 -7.61 -7.85 -4.54
C ASN A 3 -6.33 -7.56 -5.33
N SER A 4 -6.07 -8.34 -6.39
CA SER A 4 -4.91 -8.14 -7.26
C SER A 4 -4.92 -6.80 -7.99
N PHE A 5 -6.07 -6.31 -8.48
CA PHE A 5 -6.14 -5.02 -9.16
C PHE A 5 -5.87 -3.85 -8.20
N ILE A 6 -6.34 -3.97 -6.95
CA ILE A 6 -6.13 -2.95 -5.92
C ILE A 6 -4.64 -2.88 -5.57
N LYS A 7 -3.98 -4.02 -5.36
CA LYS A 7 -2.54 -4.09 -5.10
C LYS A 7 -1.72 -3.49 -6.26
N ILE A 8 -2.11 -3.75 -7.51
CA ILE A 8 -1.44 -3.18 -8.69
C ILE A 8 -1.63 -1.66 -8.75
N GLY A 9 -2.87 -1.19 -8.59
CA GLY A 9 -3.18 0.25 -8.60
C GLY A 9 -2.43 1.01 -7.50
N LEU A 10 -2.40 0.46 -6.28
CA LEU A 10 -1.63 1.02 -5.17
C LEU A 10 -0.13 1.04 -5.46
N ALA A 11 0.44 -0.06 -5.99
CA ALA A 11 1.86 -0.12 -6.31
C ALA A 11 2.24 0.94 -7.36
N ILE A 12 1.44 1.11 -8.42
CA ILE A 12 1.68 2.15 -9.43
C ILE A 12 1.59 3.55 -8.81
N LEU A 13 0.58 3.78 -7.98
CA LEU A 13 0.35 5.08 -7.35
C LEU A 13 1.48 5.48 -6.38
N LEU A 14 1.96 4.51 -5.57
CA LEU A 14 3.10 4.69 -4.68
C LEU A 14 4.41 4.89 -5.47
N LEU A 15 4.60 4.17 -6.58
CA LEU A 15 5.78 4.34 -7.42
C LEU A 15 5.79 5.68 -8.16
N LEU A 16 4.62 6.19 -8.57
CA LEU A 16 4.47 7.54 -9.15
C LEU A 16 4.91 8.64 -8.16
N CYS A 17 4.75 8.42 -6.85
CA CYS A 17 5.24 9.35 -5.83
C CYS A 17 6.77 9.50 -5.78
N LEU A 18 7.56 8.59 -6.38
CA LEU A 18 9.02 8.78 -6.49
C LEU A 18 9.39 9.96 -7.39
N ILE A 19 8.50 10.35 -8.30
CA ILE A 19 8.68 11.52 -9.15
C ILE A 19 8.38 12.78 -8.32
N ASN A 20 9.09 13.89 -8.57
CA ASN A 20 8.84 15.15 -7.90
C ASN A 20 7.47 15.74 -8.31
N MET A 21 6.43 15.38 -7.57
CA MET A 21 5.05 15.86 -7.77
C MET A 21 4.72 17.01 -6.79
N PRO A 22 3.65 17.81 -7.03
CA PRO A 22 3.25 18.85 -6.11
C PRO A 22 2.76 18.26 -4.78
N TYR A 23 2.92 19.01 -3.69
CA TYR A 23 2.61 18.53 -2.33
C TYR A 23 1.19 17.97 -2.16
N GLY A 24 0.19 18.57 -2.83
CA GLY A 24 -1.20 18.11 -2.80
C GLY A 24 -1.39 16.70 -3.37
N TYR A 25 -0.57 16.28 -4.33
CA TYR A 25 -0.63 14.93 -4.90
C TYR A 25 -0.26 13.88 -3.85
N TYR A 26 0.78 14.12 -3.04
CA TYR A 26 1.17 13.19 -1.98
C TYR A 26 0.08 13.03 -0.91
N GLN A 27 -0.63 14.11 -0.56
CA GLN A 27 -1.75 14.02 0.38
C GLN A 27 -2.89 13.17 -0.18
N PHE A 28 -3.21 13.33 -1.47
CA PHE A 28 -4.20 12.51 -2.15
C PHE A 28 -3.79 11.03 -2.20
N VAL A 29 -2.55 10.75 -2.60
CA VAL A 29 -2.03 9.37 -2.66
C VAL A 29 -2.05 8.71 -1.29
N ARG A 30 -1.73 9.42 -0.21
CA ARG A 30 -1.85 8.90 1.16
C ARG A 30 -3.26 8.51 1.53
N PHE A 31 -4.25 9.37 1.23
CA PHE A 31 -5.65 9.07 1.49
C PHE A 31 -6.11 7.82 0.72
N ILE A 32 -5.79 7.75 -0.57
CA ILE A 32 -6.12 6.58 -1.40
C ILE A 32 -5.40 5.32 -0.90
N SER A 33 -4.13 5.44 -0.52
CA SER A 33 -3.33 4.34 0.01
C SER A 33 -3.89 3.82 1.33
N MET A 34 -4.25 4.72 2.25
CA MET A 34 -4.92 4.37 3.50
C MET A 34 -6.22 3.58 3.23
N CYS A 35 -7.10 4.09 2.37
CA CYS A 35 -8.34 3.41 2.01
C CYS A 35 -8.09 2.04 1.37
N GLY A 36 -7.11 1.95 0.46
CA GLY A 36 -6.74 0.70 -0.19
C GLY A 36 -6.15 -0.33 0.77
N PHE A 37 -5.29 0.09 1.70
CA PHE A 37 -4.74 -0.79 2.73
C PHE A 37 -5.78 -1.23 3.75
N ALA A 38 -6.72 -0.35 4.14
CA ALA A 38 -7.84 -0.72 5.00
C ALA A 38 -8.72 -1.80 4.34
N TYR A 39 -9.02 -1.66 3.05
CA TYR A 39 -9.75 -2.69 2.30
C TYR A 39 -8.97 -4.02 2.23
N LEU A 40 -7.66 -3.96 1.94
CA LEU A 40 -6.81 -5.16 1.89
C LEU A 40 -6.69 -5.85 3.25
N ALA A 41 -6.65 -5.10 4.34
CA ALA A 41 -6.69 -5.62 5.69
C ALA A 41 -8.00 -6.38 5.95
N TYR A 42 -9.14 -5.77 5.63
CA TYR A 42 -10.46 -6.40 5.77
C TYR A 42 -10.54 -7.70 4.97
N SER A 43 -10.16 -7.67 3.69
CA SER A 43 -10.21 -8.86 2.83
C SER A 43 -9.24 -9.95 3.27
N SER A 44 -8.06 -9.60 3.79
CA SER A 44 -7.10 -10.60 4.31
C SER A 44 -7.59 -11.25 5.61
N ASN A 45 -8.38 -10.53 6.40
CA ASN A 45 -9.02 -11.07 7.60
C ASN A 45 -10.11 -12.10 7.25
N GLU A 46 -10.89 -11.87 6.18
CA GLU A 46 -11.89 -12.84 5.69
C GLU A 46 -11.25 -14.18 5.24
N VAL A 47 -10.03 -14.13 4.69
CA VAL A 47 -9.30 -15.34 4.24
C VAL A 47 -8.42 -15.93 5.36
N ASN A 48 -8.67 -15.57 6.63
CA ASN A 48 -7.92 -16.02 7.81
C ASN A 48 -6.40 -15.74 7.77
N LYS A 49 -5.92 -14.86 6.89
CA LYS A 49 -4.52 -14.47 6.79
C LYS A 49 -4.19 -13.35 7.77
N LYS A 50 -4.26 -13.65 9.06
CA LYS A 50 -4.08 -12.69 10.16
C LYS A 50 -2.77 -11.90 10.07
N ASN A 51 -1.68 -12.55 9.67
CA ASN A 51 -0.38 -11.89 9.49
C ASN A 51 -0.42 -10.82 8.38
N GLU A 52 -0.98 -11.13 7.21
CA GLU A 52 -1.11 -10.15 6.11
C GLU A 52 -2.06 -9.00 6.51
N ALA A 53 -3.16 -9.32 7.20
CA ALA A 53 -4.09 -8.32 7.70
C ALA A 53 -3.43 -7.31 8.66
N PHE A 54 -2.60 -7.79 9.60
CA PHE A 54 -1.89 -6.92 10.53
C PHE A 54 -0.89 -6.00 9.83
N VAL A 55 -0.17 -6.52 8.82
CA VAL A 55 0.72 -5.70 7.97
C VAL A 55 -0.07 -4.62 7.25
N TYR A 56 -1.20 -4.94 6.64
CA TYR A 56 -2.03 -3.96 5.94
C TYR A 56 -2.64 -2.91 6.89
N ILE A 57 -3.01 -3.27 8.12
CA ILE A 57 -3.44 -2.31 9.14
C ILE A 57 -2.31 -1.36 9.50
N GLY A 58 -1.10 -1.88 9.73
CA GLY A 58 0.08 -1.07 10.01
C GLY A 58 0.39 -0.09 8.87
N LEU A 59 0.26 -0.54 7.62
CA LEU A 59 0.40 0.33 6.44
C LEU A 59 -0.71 1.37 6.37
N ALA A 60 -1.96 1.04 6.64
CA ALA A 60 -3.05 2.02 6.66
C ALA A 60 -2.79 3.14 7.69
N ILE A 61 -2.27 2.78 8.87
CA ILE A 61 -1.88 3.73 9.92
C ILE A 61 -0.68 4.57 9.50
N LEU A 62 0.30 3.98 8.81
CA LEU A 62 1.47 4.70 8.30
C LEU A 62 1.07 5.75 7.28
N PHE A 63 0.21 5.37 6.32
CA PHE A 63 -0.27 6.24 5.23
C PHE A 63 -1.44 7.14 5.61
N GLN A 64 -1.86 7.16 6.87
CA GLN A 64 -3.00 7.98 7.28
C GLN A 64 -2.74 9.47 7.03
N PRO A 65 -3.72 10.22 6.50
CA PRO A 65 -3.57 11.67 6.27
C PRO A 65 -3.92 12.52 7.50
N PHE A 66 -4.40 11.92 8.59
CA PHE A 66 -4.84 12.64 9.79
C PHE A 66 -3.68 13.14 10.66
N PHE A 67 -2.66 12.30 10.85
CA PHE A 67 -1.45 12.67 11.58
C PHE A 67 -0.34 13.03 10.59
N LYS A 68 0.14 14.27 10.67
CA LYS A 68 1.19 14.78 9.79
C LYS A 68 2.55 14.22 10.24
N ILE A 69 2.91 13.04 9.75
CA ILE A 69 4.24 12.46 10.00
C ILE A 69 5.26 13.13 9.07
N ALA A 70 5.98 14.12 9.62
CA ALA A 70 6.98 14.91 8.91
C ALA A 70 8.33 14.18 8.81
N LEU A 71 8.36 13.00 8.18
CA LEU A 71 9.60 12.24 7.92
C LEU A 71 10.49 12.88 6.84
N GLY A 72 10.00 13.92 6.14
CA GLY A 72 10.70 14.51 4.99
C GLY A 72 10.53 13.69 3.71
N ARG A 73 10.74 14.34 2.55
CA ARG A 73 10.47 13.76 1.22
C ARG A 73 11.28 12.50 0.95
N THR A 74 12.57 12.50 1.32
CA THR A 74 13.47 11.38 1.06
C THR A 74 13.03 10.10 1.77
N ILE A 75 12.67 10.19 3.06
CA ILE A 75 12.24 9.02 3.83
C ILE A 75 10.90 8.50 3.31
N TRP A 76 9.97 9.40 2.98
CA TRP A 76 8.69 9.00 2.38
C TRP A 76 8.86 8.30 1.04
N ASN A 77 9.76 8.77 0.17
CA ASN A 77 10.04 8.07 -1.09
C ASN A 77 10.61 6.66 -0.87
N VAL A 78 11.46 6.47 0.15
CA VAL A 78 11.97 5.14 0.51
C VAL A 78 10.85 4.24 1.02
N VAL A 79 9.98 4.76 1.88
CA VAL A 79 8.80 4.03 2.38
C VAL A 79 7.89 3.62 1.21
N ASP A 80 7.55 4.57 0.33
CA ASP A 80 6.68 4.33 -0.83
C ASP A 80 7.28 3.27 -1.76
N LEU A 81 8.60 3.31 -1.99
CA LEU A 81 9.32 2.33 -2.78
C LEU A 81 9.27 0.92 -2.15
N ILE A 82 9.59 0.80 -0.85
CA ILE A 82 9.59 -0.49 -0.14
C ILE A 82 8.18 -1.10 -0.14
N VAL A 83 7.16 -0.28 0.14
CA VAL A 83 5.77 -0.72 0.19
C VAL A 83 5.26 -1.10 -1.20
N GLY A 84 5.60 -0.31 -2.23
CA GLY A 84 5.29 -0.63 -3.63
C GLY A 84 5.89 -1.97 -4.06
N ILE A 85 7.17 -2.21 -3.75
CA ILE A 85 7.85 -3.48 -4.03
C ILE A 85 7.20 -4.63 -3.25
N GLY A 86 6.89 -4.43 -1.96
CA GLY A 86 6.24 -5.44 -1.13
C GLY A 86 4.87 -5.87 -1.67
N LEU A 87 4.08 -4.92 -2.19
CA LEU A 87 2.81 -5.21 -2.86
C LEU A 87 3.01 -6.05 -4.14
N ILE A 88 4.01 -5.74 -4.95
CA ILE A 88 4.35 -6.51 -6.16
C ILE A 88 4.78 -7.93 -5.81
N ILE A 89 5.63 -8.11 -4.79
CA ILE A 89 6.06 -9.45 -4.34
C ILE A 89 4.85 -10.25 -3.84
N SER A 90 3.98 -9.64 -3.03
CA SER A 90 2.75 -10.29 -2.53
C SER A 90 1.83 -10.74 -3.67
N LEU A 91 1.77 -9.98 -4.77
CA LEU A 91 1.03 -10.35 -5.97
C LEU A 91 1.65 -11.57 -6.68
N VAL A 92 2.96 -11.59 -6.86
CA VAL A 92 3.68 -12.69 -7.53
C VAL A 92 3.57 -13.98 -6.72
N LEU A 93 3.71 -13.90 -5.39
CA LEU A 93 3.58 -15.05 -4.49
C LEU A 93 2.15 -15.62 -4.47
N ASN A 94 1.11 -14.77 -4.43
CA ASN A 94 -0.28 -15.24 -4.51
C ASN A 94 -0.63 -15.84 -5.88
N ARG A 95 0.02 -15.41 -6.98
CA ARG A 95 -0.14 -16.07 -8.29
C ARG A 95 0.43 -17.49 -8.28
N LYS A 96 1.61 -17.71 -7.70
CA LYS A 96 2.24 -19.05 -7.66
C LYS A 96 1.40 -20.08 -6.89
N GLN A 97 0.73 -19.67 -5.83
CA GLN A 97 -0.19 -20.51 -5.04
C GLN A 97 -1.44 -20.97 -5.83
N LYS A 98 -1.80 -20.29 -6.93
CA LYS A 98 -2.97 -20.63 -7.75
C LYS A 98 -2.63 -21.54 -8.95
N THR A 99 -1.35 -21.90 -9.12
CA THR A 99 -0.83 -22.66 -10.27
C THR A 99 -0.13 -23.97 -9.85
N ASN A 100 -0.09 -24.28 -8.56
CA ASN A 100 0.19 -25.63 -8.04
C ASN A 100 -1.13 -26.24 -7.57
#